data_AF-A0A2H5V8Y6-F1
#
_entry.id   AF-A0A2H5V8Y6-F1
#
_cell.length_a   1.000
_cell.length_b   1.000
_cell.length_c   1.000
_cell.angle_alpha   90.00
_cell.angle_beta   90.00
_cell.angle_gamma   90.00
#
_symmetry.space_group_name_H-M   'P 1'
#
loop_
_entity.id
_entity.type
_entity.pdbx_description
1 polymer ?
#
loop_
_entity_poly.entity_id
_entity_poly.type
_entity_poly.pdbx_seq_one_letter_code
_entity_poly.pdbx_strand_id
1 'polypeptide(L)'
;MPLYLQAKEGVKILAVGLLAGFISTLVVAGLIFAGEALMNYPHGLFYLIIGYSLGFDGLDALGMGMVMHTTAGALIGLVASIPIVVVRRLFSMVSNFNTSLIYGIIVGVLVWLLFFLPVSYLLVMPTLEGYNGITTDRSGRVLDGLNLSFARVIYYAIGLHIQYGIVYSMIVGALMGRMIKILQSEE
;
A
#
# COMPACT_ATOMS: atom_id res chain seq x y z
N MET A 1 -4.47 27.98 19.72
CA MET A 1 -3.20 27.25 19.57
C MET A 1 -2.23 28.09 18.74
N PRO A 2 -1.03 28.42 19.26
CA PRO A 2 -0.01 29.14 18.52
C PRO A 2 0.40 28.43 17.22
N LEU A 3 0.78 29.19 16.18
CA LEU A 3 1.15 28.66 14.85
C LEU A 3 2.27 27.60 14.92
N TYR A 4 3.24 27.76 15.82
CA TYR A 4 4.36 26.82 15.99
C TYR A 4 3.91 25.46 16.57
N LEU A 5 2.92 25.47 17.47
CA LEU A 5 2.32 24.28 18.05
C LEU A 5 1.53 23.52 16.99
N GLN A 6 0.88 24.23 16.06
CA GLN A 6 0.15 23.64 14.94
C GLN A 6 1.09 22.99 13.91
N ALA A 7 2.26 23.58 13.65
CA ALA A 7 3.26 23.03 12.73
C ALA A 7 3.95 21.76 13.29
N LYS A 8 4.28 21.75 14.60
CA LYS A 8 4.92 20.60 15.27
C LYS A 8 4.01 19.37 15.28
N GLU A 9 2.71 19.56 15.55
CA GLU A 9 1.74 18.46 15.50
C GLU A 9 1.51 17.98 14.05
N GLY A 10 1.50 18.88 13.07
CA GLY A 10 1.43 18.51 11.65
C GLY A 10 2.57 17.58 11.22
N VAL A 11 3.82 17.92 11.57
CA VAL A 11 4.99 17.08 11.23
C VAL A 11 4.90 15.69 11.87
N LYS A 12 4.44 15.60 13.12
CA LYS A 12 4.22 14.30 13.79
C LYS A 12 3.19 13.46 13.06
N ILE A 13 2.06 14.06 12.67
CA ILE A 13 1.00 13.35 11.94
C ILE A 13 1.54 12.81 10.61
N LEU A 14 2.31 13.61 9.87
CA LEU A 14 2.91 13.16 8.60
C LEU A 14 3.94 12.04 8.79
N ALA A 15 4.79 12.12 9.82
CA ALA A 15 5.76 11.08 10.14
C ALA A 15 5.06 9.76 10.52
N VAL A 16 3.98 9.85 11.28
CA VAL A 16 3.13 8.70 11.62
C VAL A 16 2.45 8.14 10.38
N GLY A 17 1.98 9.00 9.48
CA GLY A 17 1.44 8.60 8.18
C GLY A 17 2.44 7.80 7.35
N LEU A 18 3.69 8.28 7.27
CA LEU A 18 4.76 7.60 6.56
C LEU A 18 5.05 6.22 7.15
N LEU A 19 5.18 6.13 8.48
CA LEU A 19 5.41 4.87 9.18
C LEU A 19 4.23 3.90 9.05
N ALA A 20 3.00 4.42 9.16
CA ALA A 20 1.78 3.64 8.98
C ALA A 20 1.71 3.07 7.56
N GLY A 21 2.02 3.88 6.54
CA GLY A 21 2.11 3.41 5.15
C GLY A 21 3.14 2.30 4.97
N PHE A 22 4.34 2.47 5.53
CA PHE A 22 5.39 1.44 5.52
C PHE A 22 4.90 0.13 6.14
N ILE A 23 4.34 0.17 7.35
CA ILE A 23 3.84 -1.02 8.07
C ILE A 23 2.71 -1.68 7.28
N SER A 24 1.74 -0.91 6.80
CA SER A 24 0.63 -1.42 6.00
C SER A 24 1.12 -2.14 4.75
N THR A 25 2.15 -1.63 4.09
CA THR A 25 2.73 -2.31 2.93
C THR A 25 3.43 -3.61 3.29
N LEU A 26 4.08 -3.72 4.45
CA LEU A 26 4.63 -4.99 4.92
C LEU A 26 3.52 -6.03 5.20
N VAL A 27 2.39 -5.58 5.78
CA VAL A 27 1.22 -6.46 5.98
C VAL A 27 0.70 -6.96 4.64
N VAL A 28 0.52 -6.06 3.67
CA VAL A 28 0.07 -6.41 2.32
C VAL A 28 1.08 -7.30 1.61
N ALA A 29 2.38 -7.09 1.80
CA ALA A 29 3.41 -7.96 1.24
C ALA A 29 3.28 -9.40 1.74
N GLY A 30 3.03 -9.57 3.04
CA GLY A 30 2.70 -10.88 3.61
C GLY A 30 1.46 -11.51 2.97
N LEU A 31 0.40 -10.72 2.75
CA LEU A 31 -0.81 -11.19 2.07
C LEU A 31 -0.58 -11.55 0.60
N ILE A 32 0.28 -10.83 -0.10
CA ILE A 32 0.68 -11.13 -1.49
C ILE A 32 1.42 -12.48 -1.53
N PHE A 33 2.46 -12.66 -0.70
CA PHE A 33 3.20 -13.92 -0.64
C PHE A 33 2.29 -15.10 -0.26
N ALA A 34 1.36 -14.89 0.68
CA ALA A 34 0.37 -15.90 1.04
C ALA A 34 -0.58 -16.22 -0.13
N GLY A 35 -1.06 -15.19 -0.84
CA GLY A 35 -1.92 -15.34 -2.00
C GLY A 35 -1.23 -16.09 -3.14
N GLU A 36 0.00 -15.72 -3.48
CA GLU A 36 0.85 -16.46 -4.41
C GLU A 36 0.99 -17.91 -3.97
N ALA A 37 1.13 -18.14 -2.66
CA ALA A 37 1.25 -19.48 -2.13
C ALA A 37 0.03 -20.35 -2.23
N LEU A 38 -1.14 -19.78 -1.99
CA LEU A 38 -2.41 -20.47 -2.16
C LEU A 38 -2.72 -20.75 -3.64
N MET A 39 -2.21 -19.93 -4.55
CA MET A 39 -2.38 -20.07 -6.00
C MET A 39 -1.28 -20.90 -6.68
N ASN A 40 -0.33 -21.46 -5.92
CA ASN A 40 0.86 -22.17 -6.42
C ASN A 40 1.77 -21.35 -7.35
N TYR A 41 1.70 -20.02 -7.28
CA TYR A 41 2.58 -19.14 -8.04
C TYR A 41 4.02 -19.15 -7.47
N PRO A 42 5.03 -18.82 -8.31
CA PRO A 42 6.38 -18.51 -7.85
C PRO A 42 6.35 -17.52 -6.69
N HIS A 43 7.19 -17.75 -5.68
CA HIS A 43 7.30 -16.82 -4.56
C HIS A 43 7.87 -15.48 -5.05
N GLY A 44 7.15 -14.40 -4.74
CA GLY A 44 7.56 -13.05 -5.10
C GLY A 44 7.34 -12.74 -6.57
N LEU A 45 6.48 -13.47 -7.27
CA LEU A 45 6.14 -13.20 -8.67
C LEU A 45 5.73 -11.75 -8.88
N PHE A 46 4.89 -11.19 -8.00
CA PHE A 46 4.48 -9.79 -8.06
C PHE A 46 5.67 -8.83 -8.03
N TYR A 47 6.62 -9.07 -7.12
CA TYR A 47 7.81 -8.24 -6.96
C TYR A 47 8.82 -8.41 -8.10
N LEU A 48 8.99 -9.63 -8.59
CA LEU A 48 9.81 -9.92 -9.76
C LEU A 48 9.32 -9.13 -10.97
N ILE A 49 8.00 -9.12 -11.22
CA ILE A 49 7.42 -8.38 -12.34
C ILE A 49 7.72 -6.87 -12.24
N ILE A 50 7.61 -6.30 -11.04
CA ILE A 50 8.01 -4.90 -10.81
C ILE A 50 9.51 -4.72 -11.11
N GLY A 51 10.38 -5.58 -10.57
CA GLY A 51 11.82 -5.51 -10.80
C GLY A 51 12.21 -5.63 -12.28
N TYR A 52 11.63 -6.59 -13.00
CA TYR A 52 11.84 -6.77 -14.44
C TYR A 52 11.38 -5.54 -15.23
N SER A 53 10.24 -4.93 -14.86
CA SER A 53 9.78 -3.69 -15.51
C SER A 53 10.72 -2.50 -15.31
N LEU A 54 11.61 -2.57 -14.32
CA LEU A 54 12.66 -1.58 -14.05
C LEU A 54 14.02 -1.97 -14.64
N GLY A 55 14.11 -3.11 -15.34
CA GLY A 55 15.34 -3.60 -15.98
C GLY A 55 16.30 -4.35 -15.07
N PHE A 56 15.84 -4.80 -13.90
CA PHE A 56 16.63 -5.67 -13.01
C PHE A 56 16.31 -7.13 -13.30
N ASP A 57 17.25 -8.03 -13.00
CA ASP A 57 17.10 -9.48 -13.22
C ASP A 57 17.30 -10.30 -11.94
N GLY A 58 16.79 -11.55 -11.94
CA GLY A 58 17.03 -12.53 -10.89
C GLY A 58 16.63 -12.05 -9.47
N LEU A 59 17.55 -12.23 -8.50
CA LEU A 59 17.31 -11.80 -7.12
C LEU A 59 17.28 -10.29 -6.94
N ASP A 60 18.00 -9.54 -7.79
CA ASP A 60 18.00 -8.08 -7.75
C ASP A 60 16.64 -7.52 -8.17
N ALA A 61 15.97 -8.16 -9.14
CA ALA A 61 14.59 -7.83 -9.52
C ALA A 61 13.62 -7.99 -8.35
N LEU A 62 13.69 -9.12 -7.64
CA LEU A 62 12.86 -9.38 -6.46
C LEU A 62 13.09 -8.31 -5.38
N GLY A 63 14.36 -8.04 -5.05
CA GLY A 63 14.73 -7.04 -4.06
C GLY A 63 14.24 -5.64 -4.43
N MET A 64 14.47 -5.22 -5.68
CA MET A 64 14.06 -3.91 -6.15
C MET A 64 12.54 -3.77 -6.19
N GLY A 65 11.82 -4.80 -6.61
CA GLY A 65 10.35 -4.82 -6.57
C GLY A 65 9.80 -4.62 -5.16
N MET A 66 10.37 -5.30 -4.15
CA MET A 66 9.99 -5.11 -2.76
C MET A 66 10.31 -3.70 -2.23
N VAL A 67 11.49 -3.17 -2.55
CA VAL A 67 11.89 -1.81 -2.17
C VAL A 67 10.95 -0.77 -2.77
N MET A 68 10.62 -0.91 -4.05
CA MET A 68 9.71 0.01 -4.75
C MET A 68 8.30 -0.05 -4.18
N HIS A 69 7.75 -1.24 -3.96
CA HIS A 69 6.43 -1.40 -3.36
C HIS A 69 6.37 -0.77 -1.96
N THR A 70 7.37 -1.07 -1.13
CA THR A 70 7.44 -0.58 0.26
C THR A 70 7.64 0.93 0.33
N THR A 71 8.49 1.48 -0.55
CA THR A 71 8.73 2.93 -0.64
C THR A 71 7.47 3.66 -1.12
N ALA A 72 6.81 3.15 -2.16
CA ALA A 72 5.56 3.70 -2.67
C ALA A 72 4.49 3.73 -1.57
N GLY A 73 4.34 2.63 -0.82
CA GLY A 73 3.45 2.55 0.33
C GLY A 73 3.72 3.59 1.40
N ALA A 74 4.98 3.72 1.84
CA ALA A 74 5.36 4.74 2.81
C ALA A 74 5.02 6.17 2.34
N LEU A 75 5.30 6.50 1.07
CA LEU A 75 4.99 7.80 0.49
C LEU A 75 3.48 8.04 0.37
N ILE A 76 2.71 7.01 -0.01
CA ILE A 76 1.25 7.07 -0.05
C ILE A 76 0.69 7.35 1.35
N GLY A 77 1.20 6.68 2.39
CA GLY A 77 0.80 6.92 3.77
C GLY A 77 1.06 8.37 4.22
N LEU A 78 2.22 8.93 3.83
CA LEU A 78 2.53 10.34 4.06
C LEU A 78 1.54 11.27 3.36
N VAL A 79 1.28 11.04 2.06
CA VAL A 79 0.36 11.87 1.26
C VAL A 79 -1.07 11.77 1.79
N ALA A 80 -1.51 10.57 2.15
CA ALA A 80 -2.81 10.33 2.76
C ALA A 80 -2.94 11.00 4.13
N SER A 81 -1.86 11.39 4.80
CA SER A 81 -1.93 12.13 6.06
C SER A 81 -2.05 13.65 5.88
N ILE A 82 -1.78 14.20 4.70
CA ILE A 82 -1.86 15.64 4.44
C ILE A 82 -3.27 16.21 4.71
N PRO A 83 -4.37 15.60 4.22
CA PRO A 83 -5.72 16.11 4.49
C PRO A 83 -6.07 16.13 5.98
N ILE A 84 -5.52 15.20 6.78
CA ILE A 84 -5.75 15.12 8.22
C ILE A 84 -5.14 16.34 8.93
N VAL A 85 -3.95 16.78 8.49
CA VAL A 85 -3.26 17.96 9.03
C VAL A 85 -3.99 19.25 8.66
N VAL A 86 -4.43 19.36 7.40
CA VAL A 86 -5.00 20.60 6.87
C VAL A 86 -6.45 20.80 7.31
N VAL A 87 -7.23 19.72 7.45
CA VAL A 87 -8.67 19.77 7.72
C VAL A 87 -8.97 19.32 9.14
N ARG A 88 -9.25 20.28 10.04
CA ARG A 88 -9.57 20.01 11.46
C ARG A 88 -10.69 19.00 11.67
N ARG A 89 -11.71 19.01 10.81
CA ARG A 89 -12.81 18.04 10.87
C ARG A 89 -12.32 16.60 10.59
N LEU A 90 -11.36 16.42 9.68
CA LEU A 90 -10.77 15.11 9.40
C LEU A 90 -9.92 14.62 10.57
N PHE A 91 -9.16 15.50 11.23
CA PHE A 91 -8.43 15.16 12.45
C PHE A 91 -9.35 14.55 13.53
N SER A 92 -10.46 15.24 13.85
CA SER A 92 -11.44 14.73 14.81
C SER A 92 -12.12 13.44 14.31
N MET A 93 -12.45 13.36 13.03
CA MET A 93 -13.10 12.19 12.44
C MET A 93 -12.19 10.95 12.49
N VAL A 94 -10.93 11.06 12.09
CA VAL A 94 -9.98 9.93 12.06
C VAL A 94 -9.62 9.45 13.48
N SER A 95 -9.80 10.28 14.51
CA SER A 95 -9.59 9.86 15.90
C SER A 95 -10.63 8.84 16.42
N ASN A 96 -11.81 8.78 15.79
CA ASN A 96 -12.82 7.78 16.11
C ASN A 96 -12.60 6.52 15.26
N PHE A 97 -12.67 5.34 15.90
CA PHE A 97 -12.36 4.06 15.28
C PHE A 97 -13.17 3.77 14.00
N ASN A 98 -14.50 3.93 14.05
CA ASN A 98 -15.37 3.58 12.93
C ASN A 98 -15.11 4.48 11.70
N THR A 99 -14.99 5.78 11.94
CA THR A 99 -14.71 6.76 10.90
C THR A 99 -13.28 6.68 10.39
N SER A 100 -12.33 6.23 11.23
CA SER A 100 -10.98 5.90 10.77
C SER A 100 -10.97 4.72 9.80
N LEU A 101 -11.73 3.66 10.07
CA LEU A 101 -11.85 2.53 9.13
C LEU A 101 -12.42 2.98 7.79
N ILE A 102 -13.49 3.78 7.80
CA ILE A 102 -14.09 4.32 6.57
C ILE A 102 -13.06 5.15 5.79
N TYR A 103 -12.31 6.02 6.49
CA TYR A 103 -11.24 6.80 5.89
C TYR A 103 -10.19 5.89 5.22
N GLY A 104 -9.78 4.82 5.90
CA GLY A 104 -8.85 3.83 5.39
C GLY A 104 -9.35 3.13 4.12
N ILE A 105 -10.61 2.68 4.11
CA ILE A 105 -11.23 2.06 2.93
C ILE A 105 -11.20 3.03 1.74
N ILE A 106 -11.56 4.31 1.96
CA ILE A 106 -11.52 5.34 0.91
C ILE A 106 -10.10 5.52 0.39
N VAL A 107 -9.10 5.65 1.28
CA VAL A 107 -7.68 5.75 0.89
C VAL A 107 -7.27 4.53 0.06
N GLY A 108 -7.60 3.33 0.50
CA GLY A 108 -7.29 2.09 -0.22
C GLY A 108 -7.88 2.06 -1.64
N VAL A 109 -9.17 2.39 -1.77
CA VAL A 109 -9.84 2.45 -3.08
C VAL A 109 -9.20 3.53 -3.97
N LEU A 110 -8.89 4.71 -3.43
CA LEU A 110 -8.24 5.77 -4.19
C LEU A 110 -6.84 5.37 -4.67
N VAL A 111 -6.05 4.69 -3.83
CA VAL A 111 -4.72 4.21 -4.22
C VAL A 111 -4.84 3.17 -5.34
N TRP A 112 -5.79 2.24 -5.21
CA TRP A 112 -6.04 1.25 -6.24
C TRP A 112 -6.43 1.91 -7.58
N LEU A 113 -7.38 2.85 -7.55
CA LEU A 113 -7.87 3.54 -8.75
C LEU A 113 -6.80 4.43 -9.40
N LEU A 114 -6.09 5.24 -8.60
CA LEU A 114 -5.24 6.32 -9.12
C LEU A 114 -3.80 5.90 -9.40
N PHE A 115 -3.31 4.84 -8.76
CA PHE A 115 -1.92 4.40 -8.93
C PHE A 115 -1.85 2.97 -9.45
N PHE A 116 -2.50 2.03 -8.77
CA PHE A 116 -2.34 0.62 -9.12
C PHE A 116 -2.92 0.28 -10.50
N LEU A 117 -4.11 0.78 -10.84
CA LEU A 117 -4.70 0.56 -12.15
C LEU A 117 -3.83 1.15 -13.28
N PRO A 118 -3.45 2.44 -13.26
CA PRO A 118 -2.58 3.00 -14.30
C PRO A 118 -1.25 2.25 -14.44
N VAL A 119 -0.57 1.94 -13.33
CA VAL A 119 0.71 1.21 -13.37
C VAL A 119 0.52 -0.19 -13.95
N SER A 120 -0.55 -0.89 -13.57
CA SER A 120 -0.81 -2.24 -14.04
C SER A 120 -1.07 -2.29 -15.55
N TYR A 121 -1.88 -1.38 -16.08
CA TYR A 121 -2.22 -1.36 -17.50
C TYR A 121 -1.13 -0.75 -18.38
N LEU A 122 -0.41 0.27 -17.89
CA LEU A 122 0.56 1.01 -18.71
C LEU A 122 1.98 0.46 -18.63
N LEU A 123 2.35 -0.21 -17.52
CA LEU A 123 3.70 -0.72 -17.31
C LEU A 123 3.72 -2.25 -17.20
N VAL A 124 2.88 -2.81 -16.33
CA VAL A 124 2.98 -4.24 -16.01
C VAL A 124 2.47 -5.13 -17.14
N MET A 125 1.26 -4.89 -17.66
CA MET A 125 0.71 -5.72 -18.75
C MET A 125 1.61 -5.73 -20.00
N PRO A 126 2.09 -4.58 -20.52
CA PRO A 126 3.01 -4.59 -21.66
C PRO A 126 4.30 -5.36 -21.39
N THR A 127 4.82 -5.28 -20.15
CA THR A 127 6.01 -6.04 -19.75
C THR A 127 5.75 -7.55 -19.79
N LEU A 128 4.58 -7.99 -19.31
CA LEU A 128 4.20 -9.40 -19.34
C LEU A 128 3.92 -9.93 -20.75
N GLU A 129 3.34 -9.11 -21.62
CA GLU A 129 3.13 -9.45 -23.04
C GLU A 129 4.45 -9.57 -23.82
N GLY A 130 5.45 -8.75 -23.49
CA GLY A 130 6.79 -8.83 -24.07
C GLY A 130 7.71 -9.89 -23.44
N TYR A 131 7.29 -10.49 -22.32
CA TYR A 131 8.10 -11.47 -21.60
C TYR A 131 7.99 -12.86 -22.22
N ASN A 132 9.03 -13.27 -22.95
CA ASN A 132 9.15 -14.60 -23.56
C ASN A 132 9.74 -15.67 -22.62
N GLY A 133 9.91 -15.36 -21.34
CA GLY A 133 10.51 -16.29 -20.37
C GLY A 133 9.53 -17.38 -19.93
N ILE A 134 10.02 -18.60 -19.75
CA ILE A 134 9.23 -19.69 -19.16
C ILE A 134 9.10 -19.42 -17.66
N THR A 135 7.90 -19.06 -17.21
CA THR A 135 7.59 -18.98 -15.78
C THR A 135 6.96 -20.29 -15.37
N THR A 136 7.55 -21.00 -14.41
CA THR A 136 7.00 -22.26 -13.91
C THR A 136 6.38 -22.08 -12.53
N ASP A 137 5.23 -22.70 -12.29
CA ASP A 137 4.66 -22.83 -10.96
C ASP A 137 5.57 -23.67 -10.03
N ARG A 138 5.18 -23.82 -8.77
CA ARG A 138 5.98 -24.61 -7.82
C ARG A 138 6.10 -26.10 -8.15
N SER A 139 5.22 -26.63 -8.99
CA SER A 139 5.27 -28.01 -9.49
C SER A 139 6.08 -28.15 -10.78
N GLY A 140 6.72 -27.08 -11.24
CA GLY A 140 7.49 -27.06 -12.49
C GLY A 140 6.60 -26.97 -13.73
N ARG A 141 5.29 -26.75 -13.58
CA ARG A 141 4.39 -26.58 -14.73
C ARG A 141 4.56 -25.19 -15.29
N VAL A 142 4.69 -25.09 -16.61
CA VAL A 142 4.71 -23.81 -17.30
C VAL A 142 3.38 -23.10 -17.06
N LEU A 143 3.45 -21.86 -16.57
CA LEU A 143 2.31 -20.98 -16.39
C LEU A 143 1.91 -20.37 -17.74
N ASP A 144 1.21 -21.16 -18.56
CA ASP A 144 0.60 -20.64 -19.79
C ASP A 144 -0.53 -19.66 -19.46
N GLY A 145 -0.54 -18.49 -20.10
CA GLY A 145 -1.61 -17.49 -19.93
C GLY A 145 -1.46 -16.59 -18.71
N LEU A 146 -0.23 -16.24 -18.31
CA LEU A 146 0.05 -15.27 -17.24
C LEU A 146 -0.76 -13.98 -17.38
N ASN A 147 -0.95 -13.48 -18.61
CA ASN A 147 -1.70 -12.24 -18.89
C ASN A 147 -3.18 -12.34 -18.49
N LEU A 148 -3.86 -13.46 -18.78
CA LEU A 148 -5.25 -13.70 -18.38
C LEU A 148 -5.39 -13.85 -16.87
N SER A 149 -4.36 -14.43 -16.23
CA SER A 149 -4.27 -14.53 -14.77
C SER A 149 -3.97 -13.16 -14.13
N PHE A 150 -3.18 -12.31 -14.78
CA PHE A 150 -2.85 -10.98 -14.28
C PHE A 150 -4.04 -10.01 -14.34
N ALA A 151 -4.87 -10.08 -15.40
CA ALA A 151 -6.13 -9.35 -15.44
C ALA A 151 -7.02 -9.69 -14.22
N ARG A 152 -7.06 -10.97 -13.83
CA ARG A 152 -7.76 -11.43 -12.62
C ARG A 152 -7.11 -10.89 -11.35
N VAL A 153 -5.78 -10.87 -11.28
CA VAL A 153 -5.03 -10.26 -10.16
C VAL A 153 -5.39 -8.78 -9.98
N ILE A 154 -5.55 -8.03 -11.07
CA ILE A 154 -5.92 -6.60 -10.99
C ILE A 154 -7.28 -6.41 -10.31
N TYR A 155 -8.27 -7.24 -10.62
CA TYR A 155 -9.59 -7.19 -9.99
C TYR A 155 -9.52 -7.54 -8.50
N TYR A 156 -8.79 -8.59 -8.12
CA TYR A 156 -8.68 -8.97 -6.70
C TYR A 156 -7.76 -8.04 -5.90
N ALA A 157 -6.87 -7.30 -6.55
CA ALA A 157 -5.98 -6.36 -5.90
C ALA A 157 -6.72 -5.24 -5.16
N ILE A 158 -7.96 -4.90 -5.53
CA ILE A 158 -8.76 -3.92 -4.76
C ILE A 158 -8.88 -4.32 -3.29
N GLY A 159 -9.01 -5.62 -3.01
CA GLY A 159 -9.03 -6.15 -1.65
C GLY A 159 -7.76 -5.74 -0.90
N LEU A 160 -6.60 -6.09 -1.45
CA LEU A 160 -5.29 -5.80 -0.85
C LEU A 160 -5.08 -4.31 -0.57
N HIS A 161 -5.56 -3.44 -1.45
CA HIS A 161 -5.48 -2.00 -1.26
C HIS A 161 -6.46 -1.49 -0.19
N ILE A 162 -7.64 -2.09 -0.08
CA ILE A 162 -8.55 -1.82 1.06
C ILE A 162 -7.88 -2.25 2.37
N GLN A 163 -7.23 -3.43 2.42
CA GLN A 163 -6.50 -3.86 3.62
C GLN A 163 -5.33 -2.93 3.94
N TYR A 164 -4.56 -2.47 2.93
CA TYR A 164 -3.55 -1.43 3.09
C TYR A 164 -4.13 -0.20 3.82
N GLY A 165 -5.23 0.33 3.28
CA GLY A 165 -5.88 1.53 3.78
C GLY A 165 -6.44 1.37 5.20
N ILE A 166 -7.05 0.22 5.50
CA ILE A 166 -7.55 -0.12 6.84
C ILE A 166 -6.41 -0.17 7.86
N VAL A 167 -5.34 -0.92 7.59
CA VAL A 167 -4.20 -1.01 8.52
C VAL A 167 -3.57 0.37 8.73
N TYR A 168 -3.45 1.14 7.65
CA TYR A 168 -2.89 2.49 7.68
C TYR A 168 -3.73 3.38 8.60
N SER A 169 -5.05 3.42 8.40
CA SER A 169 -5.92 4.31 9.16
C SER A 169 -6.11 3.86 10.60
N MET A 170 -6.05 2.56 10.89
CA MET A 170 -6.03 2.06 12.27
C MET A 170 -4.83 2.60 13.05
N ILE A 171 -3.63 2.57 12.45
CA ILE A 171 -2.40 3.09 13.09
C ILE A 171 -2.51 4.60 13.30
N VAL A 172 -2.87 5.35 12.24
CA VAL A 172 -3.00 6.81 12.31
C VAL A 172 -4.09 7.21 13.32
N GLY A 173 -5.28 6.60 13.24
CA GLY A 173 -6.41 6.89 14.11
C GLY A 173 -6.15 6.58 15.58
N ALA A 174 -5.46 5.47 15.89
CA ALA A 174 -5.05 5.16 17.25
C ALA A 174 -4.12 6.24 17.84
N LEU A 175 -3.21 6.79 17.03
CA LEU A 175 -2.32 7.86 17.45
C LEU A 175 -3.07 9.19 17.60
N MET A 176 -3.99 9.53 16.68
CA MET A 176 -4.83 10.73 16.78
C MET A 176 -5.69 10.70 18.05
N GLY A 177 -6.30 9.55 18.36
CA GLY A 177 -7.07 9.37 19.58
C GLY A 177 -6.26 9.57 20.86
N ARG A 178 -4.97 9.20 20.86
CA ARG A 178 -4.06 9.49 21.98
C ARG A 178 -3.75 10.97 22.11
N MET A 179 -3.50 11.66 20.98
CA MET A 179 -3.22 13.10 20.99
C MET A 179 -4.38 13.93 21.55
N ILE A 180 -5.62 13.60 21.17
CA ILE A 180 -6.81 14.30 21.69
C ILE A 180 -6.93 14.13 23.21
N LYS A 181 -6.71 12.92 23.74
CA LYS A 181 -6.77 12.67 25.19
C LYS A 181 -5.75 13.48 25.97
N ILE A 182 -4.54 13.64 25.44
CA ILE A 182 -3.48 14.45 26.09
C ILE A 182 -3.90 15.92 26.11
N LEU A 183 -4.36 16.45 24.97
CA LEU A 183 -4.80 17.84 24.88
C LEU A 183 -5.98 18.15 25.82
N GLN A 184 -6.88 17.20 26.03
CA GLN A 184 -7.99 17.34 26.97
C GLN A 184 -7.59 17.21 28.45
N SER A 185 -6.44 16.58 28.75
CA SER A 185 -5.94 16.45 30.13
C SER A 185 -5.09 17.64 30.59
N GLU A 186 -4.70 18.51 29.66
CA GLU A 186 -3.91 19.73 29.91
C GLU A 186 -4.81 20.99 30.07
N GLU A 187 -6.12 20.87 29.86
CA GLU A 187 -7.15 21.90 30.11
C GLU A 187 -7.86 21.69 31.47
#